data_AF-A0A024THV0-F1
#
_entry.id   AF-A0A024THV0-F1
#
_cell.length_a   1.000
_cell.length_b   1.000
_cell.length_c   1.000
_cell.angle_alpha   90.00
_cell.angle_beta   90.00
_cell.angle_gamma   90.00
#
_symmetry.space_group_name_H-M   'P 1'
#
loop_
_entity.id
_entity.type
_entity.pdbx_description
1 polymer ?
#
loop_
_entity_poly.entity_id
_entity_poly.type
_entity_poly.pdbx_seq_one_letter_code
_entity_poly.pdbx_strand_id
1 'polypeptide(L)'
;MRCHYEVLGVERDASSGELRKAFHKLALKWHPDKVKEGQDVDEATQVFQEIQSAYEVVSDPHERAWYDDHREQILRGEDGAHHDGDADRFDIMRFFSTSVYKGFQDDERGFYSIYRGVFEEIDALDQAARGDPNSAPSFGTSASQVPHAFYDYWRSYMTDQTFSWLDQYKTTDAPTREIRRLMEKDNKKARDAGKKTFSANVRALADFVRKRDKRMIKHLQEKEAHKAAQQVEKAAAAAARKAAFAAKKAEFHATWEATESSQYATATLQAEEAKRRAKADAMVLVCELCKKEFKSEKQVQNHLVSKKHREQMILAGVDPTMLDELLALETADQAVPQRPASRARRDDDSDDDGVVQPRKQDVKAQLSPEDEAAKRLERQDKDRKAAEKRQERKDKRKTQKKSDAASSSTTTTAPAPLSKGAVKGKAAKAATDADEFPCGSCSMTFPTLKMLQKHVKKERHEMP
;
A
#
# COMPACT_ATOMS: atom_id res chain seq x y z
N MET A 1 -36.28 30.35 8.33
CA MET A 1 -35.20 29.38 8.66
C MET A 1 -33.90 30.14 8.82
N ARG A 2 -33.07 29.88 9.84
CA ARG A 2 -31.79 30.59 10.06
C ARG A 2 -30.64 29.96 9.27
N CYS A 3 -29.63 30.75 8.88
CA CYS A 3 -28.44 30.17 8.25
C CYS A 3 -27.56 29.41 9.25
N HIS A 4 -26.98 28.28 8.82
CA HIS A 4 -26.08 27.49 9.64
C HIS A 4 -24.84 28.28 10.14
N TYR A 5 -24.29 29.19 9.32
CA TYR A 5 -23.19 30.07 9.74
C TYR A 5 -23.63 31.07 10.83
N GLU A 6 -24.85 31.60 10.75
CA GLU A 6 -25.43 32.53 11.73
C GLU A 6 -25.76 31.80 13.05
N VAL A 7 -26.33 30.60 12.99
CA VAL A 7 -26.60 29.72 14.15
C VAL A 7 -25.31 29.35 14.88
N LEU A 8 -24.22 29.11 14.14
CA LEU A 8 -22.90 28.84 14.70
C LEU A 8 -22.12 30.10 15.12
N GLY A 9 -22.59 31.30 14.76
CA GLY A 9 -21.91 32.56 15.05
C GLY A 9 -20.52 32.68 14.40
N VAL A 10 -20.37 32.23 13.16
CA VAL A 10 -19.10 32.22 12.40
C VAL A 10 -19.23 32.85 11.02
N GLU A 11 -18.12 33.29 10.44
CA GLU A 11 -18.08 33.76 9.06
C GLU A 11 -18.18 32.61 8.05
N ARG A 12 -18.61 32.94 6.81
CA ARG A 12 -18.78 31.96 5.72
C ARG A 12 -17.50 31.25 5.32
N ASP A 13 -16.35 31.90 5.47
CA ASP A 13 -15.03 31.35 5.11
C ASP A 13 -14.36 30.61 6.29
N ALA A 14 -15.06 30.43 7.42
CA ALA A 14 -14.50 29.81 8.62
C ALA A 14 -13.90 28.42 8.39
N SER A 15 -12.75 28.17 9.01
CA SER A 15 -12.04 26.90 8.93
C SER A 15 -12.75 25.80 9.74
N SER A 16 -12.46 24.54 9.43
CA SER A 16 -12.93 23.38 10.22
C SER A 16 -12.49 23.43 11.69
N GLY A 17 -11.36 24.08 11.98
CA GLY A 17 -10.88 24.33 13.34
C GLY A 17 -11.72 25.38 14.09
N GLU A 18 -12.25 26.38 13.40
CA GLU A 18 -13.13 27.40 13.99
C GLU A 18 -14.56 26.88 14.15
N LEU A 19 -15.10 26.19 13.14
CA LEU A 19 -16.40 25.52 13.20
C LEU A 19 -16.50 24.60 14.42
N ARG A 20 -15.47 23.77 14.66
CA ARG A 20 -15.41 22.88 15.84
C ARG A 20 -15.31 23.64 17.17
N LYS A 21 -14.58 24.77 17.21
CA LYS A 21 -14.48 25.63 18.41
C LYS A 21 -15.83 26.33 18.71
N ALA A 22 -16.51 26.82 17.67
CA ALA A 22 -17.81 27.48 17.79
C ALA A 22 -18.88 26.50 18.25
N PHE A 23 -18.99 25.34 17.58
CA PHE A 23 -19.87 24.25 17.98
C PHE A 23 -19.65 23.84 19.44
N HIS A 24 -18.41 23.59 19.87
CA HIS A 24 -18.15 23.18 21.26
C HIS A 24 -18.55 24.25 22.30
N LYS A 25 -18.30 25.54 22.02
CA LYS A 25 -18.74 26.65 22.88
C LYS A 25 -20.26 26.75 22.98
N LEU A 26 -20.95 26.62 21.85
CA LEU A 26 -22.41 26.74 21.77
C LEU A 26 -23.12 25.51 22.36
N ALA A 27 -22.63 24.31 22.06
CA ALA A 27 -23.09 23.07 22.66
C ALA A 27 -22.95 23.09 24.19
N LEU A 28 -21.84 23.61 24.74
CA LEU A 28 -21.66 23.75 26.19
C LEU A 28 -22.59 24.80 26.83
N LYS A 29 -23.01 25.82 26.07
CA LYS A 29 -23.93 26.88 26.52
C LYS A 29 -25.40 26.41 26.53
N TRP A 30 -25.79 25.62 25.54
CA TRP A 30 -27.18 25.17 25.33
C TRP A 30 -27.42 23.70 25.68
N HIS A 31 -26.48 23.05 26.38
CA HIS A 31 -26.66 21.68 26.84
C HIS A 31 -27.79 21.61 27.88
N PRO A 32 -28.76 20.68 27.78
CA PRO A 32 -29.92 20.63 28.68
C PRO A 32 -29.52 20.48 30.16
N ASP A 33 -28.46 19.73 30.46
CA ASP A 33 -27.88 19.56 31.81
C ASP A 33 -27.21 20.84 32.39
N LYS A 34 -27.06 21.91 31.59
CA LYS A 34 -26.43 23.18 31.99
C LYS A 34 -27.35 24.40 31.86
N VAL A 35 -28.63 24.16 31.63
CA VAL A 35 -29.67 25.20 31.64
C VAL A 35 -29.77 25.79 33.04
N LYS A 36 -29.84 27.12 33.14
CA LYS A 36 -29.99 27.81 34.42
C LYS A 36 -31.42 27.67 34.92
N GLU A 37 -31.61 27.60 36.24
CA GLU A 37 -32.93 27.69 36.88
C GLU A 37 -33.68 28.92 36.34
N GLY A 38 -34.82 28.68 35.68
CA GLY A 38 -35.65 29.72 35.06
C GLY A 38 -35.50 29.90 33.53
N GLN A 39 -34.63 29.14 32.85
CA GLN A 39 -34.70 28.98 31.39
C GLN A 39 -35.50 27.72 31.01
N ASP A 40 -36.20 27.77 29.87
CA ASP A 40 -36.93 26.61 29.35
C ASP A 40 -35.95 25.56 28.78
N VAL A 41 -36.15 24.31 29.20
CA VAL A 41 -35.37 23.14 28.78
C VAL A 41 -35.74 22.73 27.35
N ASP A 42 -36.99 22.95 26.91
CA ASP A 42 -37.42 22.64 25.55
C ASP A 42 -36.89 23.67 24.53
N GLU A 43 -36.80 24.96 24.88
CA GLU A 43 -36.10 25.97 24.07
C GLU A 43 -34.61 25.64 23.92
N ALA A 44 -33.93 25.34 25.05
CA ALA A 44 -32.52 24.97 25.03
C ALA A 44 -32.27 23.72 24.19
N THR A 45 -33.15 22.72 24.28
CA THR A 45 -33.09 21.48 23.49
C THR A 45 -33.29 21.73 21.99
N GLN A 46 -34.21 22.62 21.60
CA GLN A 46 -34.41 23.01 20.21
C GLN A 46 -33.19 23.77 19.65
N VAL A 47 -32.68 24.75 20.37
CA VAL A 47 -31.50 25.53 19.96
C VAL A 47 -30.25 24.63 19.88
N PHE A 48 -30.09 23.67 20.79
CA PHE A 48 -29.03 22.66 20.72
C PHE A 48 -29.14 21.79 19.45
N GLN A 49 -30.35 21.38 19.06
CA GLN A 49 -30.59 20.61 17.83
C GLN A 49 -30.30 21.45 16.57
N GLU A 50 -30.62 22.75 16.55
CA GLU A 50 -30.21 23.66 15.47
C GLU A 50 -28.68 23.84 15.39
N ILE A 51 -27.99 23.96 16.53
CA ILE A 51 -26.52 24.04 16.58
C ILE A 51 -25.88 22.75 16.07
N GLN A 52 -26.46 21.59 16.39
CA GLN A 52 -25.98 20.30 15.88
C GLN A 52 -26.24 20.16 14.38
N SER A 53 -27.43 20.50 13.87
CA SER A 53 -27.74 20.41 12.44
C SER A 53 -26.83 21.32 11.61
N ALA A 54 -26.64 22.56 12.07
CA ALA A 54 -25.75 23.52 11.45
C ALA A 54 -24.29 23.05 11.42
N TYR A 55 -23.78 22.47 12.52
CA TYR A 55 -22.43 21.93 12.55
C TYR A 55 -22.28 20.68 11.66
N GLU A 56 -23.24 19.74 11.68
CA GLU A 56 -23.19 18.54 10.82
C GLU A 56 -23.02 18.93 9.34
N VAL A 57 -23.93 19.73 8.80
CA VAL A 57 -23.95 20.14 7.38
C VAL A 57 -22.68 20.92 7.00
N VAL A 58 -22.23 21.86 7.83
CA VAL A 58 -21.08 22.73 7.51
C VAL A 58 -19.73 22.03 7.79
N SER A 59 -19.71 20.89 8.51
CA SER A 59 -18.48 20.15 8.84
C SER A 59 -17.98 19.19 7.75
N ASP A 60 -18.88 18.60 6.96
CA ASP A 60 -18.53 17.78 5.80
C ASP A 60 -18.30 18.71 4.58
N PRO A 61 -17.10 18.72 3.96
CA PRO A 61 -16.83 19.59 2.80
C PRO A 61 -17.79 19.41 1.63
N HIS A 62 -18.42 18.24 1.47
CA HIS A 62 -19.39 17.97 0.42
C HIS A 62 -20.78 18.53 0.77
N GLU A 63 -21.22 18.36 2.02
CA GLU A 63 -22.51 18.92 2.48
C GLU A 63 -22.44 20.44 2.60
N ARG A 64 -21.29 20.99 3.02
CA ARG A 64 -21.02 22.43 3.04
C ARG A 64 -21.07 23.05 1.64
N ALA A 65 -20.36 22.48 0.67
CA ALA A 65 -20.35 23.00 -0.70
C ALA A 65 -21.77 22.98 -1.31
N TRP A 66 -22.51 21.89 -1.12
CA TRP A 66 -23.89 21.77 -1.61
C TRP A 66 -24.85 22.72 -0.88
N TYR A 67 -24.66 22.95 0.43
CA TYR A 67 -25.39 23.96 1.19
C TYR A 67 -25.08 25.38 0.71
N ASP A 68 -23.81 25.72 0.47
CA ASP A 68 -23.38 27.03 -0.02
C ASP A 68 -23.95 27.32 -1.43
N ASP A 69 -23.93 26.34 -2.33
CA ASP A 69 -24.51 26.42 -3.69
C ASP A 69 -26.02 26.71 -3.69
N HIS A 70 -26.76 26.23 -2.67
CA HIS A 70 -28.22 26.33 -2.62
C HIS A 70 -28.76 27.15 -1.43
N ARG A 71 -27.89 27.83 -0.65
CA ARG A 71 -28.23 28.56 0.58
C ARG A 71 -29.42 29.50 0.39
N GLU A 72 -29.48 30.20 -0.74
CA GLU A 72 -30.56 31.16 -1.01
C GLU A 72 -31.91 30.51 -1.35
N GLN A 73 -31.95 29.23 -1.73
CA GLN A 73 -33.23 28.51 -1.90
C GLN A 73 -33.72 28.07 -0.53
N ILE A 74 -32.85 27.43 0.26
CA ILE A 74 -33.12 26.96 1.63
C ILE A 74 -33.61 28.11 2.54
N LEU A 75 -32.99 29.29 2.45
CA LEU A 75 -33.37 30.45 3.29
C LEU A 75 -34.58 31.24 2.78
N ARG A 76 -34.97 31.14 1.51
CA ARG A 76 -36.18 31.81 0.98
C ARG A 76 -37.48 31.09 1.33
N GLY A 77 -37.42 29.87 1.87
CA GLY A 77 -38.58 29.04 2.23
C GLY A 77 -39.38 29.47 3.48
N GLU A 78 -39.30 30.74 3.91
CA GLU A 78 -40.06 31.23 5.08
C GLU A 78 -40.52 32.70 4.91
N ASP A 79 -39.68 33.58 4.36
CA ASP A 79 -40.01 35.00 4.11
C ASP A 79 -40.41 35.23 2.64
N GLY A 80 -41.67 34.96 2.27
CA GLY A 80 -42.04 34.97 0.84
C GLY A 80 -43.52 34.89 0.46
N ALA A 81 -44.40 35.71 1.06
CA ALA A 81 -45.67 36.02 0.39
C ALA A 81 -45.38 36.83 -0.90
N HIS A 82 -46.12 36.55 -1.98
CA HIS A 82 -45.90 37.05 -3.35
C HIS A 82 -44.68 36.47 -4.10
N HIS A 83 -44.84 35.23 -4.57
CA HIS A 83 -44.62 34.97 -5.99
C HIS A 83 -45.83 34.24 -6.56
N ASP A 84 -46.47 34.80 -7.59
CA ASP A 84 -47.70 34.27 -8.15
C ASP A 84 -47.45 32.91 -8.85
N GLY A 85 -48.18 31.87 -8.42
CA GLY A 85 -48.52 30.72 -9.26
C GLY A 85 -47.71 29.41 -9.17
N ASP A 86 -46.81 29.21 -8.19
CA ASP A 86 -45.99 27.96 -8.09
C ASP A 86 -45.97 27.39 -6.65
N ALA A 87 -47.15 27.20 -6.03
CA ALA A 87 -47.29 26.73 -4.64
C ALA A 87 -47.24 25.21 -4.48
N ASP A 88 -47.50 24.44 -5.55
CA ASP A 88 -47.62 22.97 -5.53
C ASP A 88 -46.29 22.26 -5.82
N ARG A 89 -45.16 22.99 -5.77
CA ARG A 89 -43.87 22.50 -6.23
C ARG A 89 -43.04 21.90 -5.12
N PHE A 90 -42.79 20.59 -5.23
CA PHE A 90 -42.04 19.82 -4.24
C PHE A 90 -40.60 20.35 -4.02
N ASP A 91 -40.39 21.06 -2.91
CA ASP A 91 -39.06 21.51 -2.51
C ASP A 91 -38.30 20.41 -1.78
N ILE A 92 -37.43 19.71 -2.52
CA ILE A 92 -36.48 18.74 -1.98
C ILE A 92 -35.55 19.41 -0.94
N MET A 93 -35.23 20.70 -1.12
CA MET A 93 -34.17 21.40 -0.37
C MET A 93 -34.44 21.44 1.13
N ARG A 94 -35.71 21.68 1.53
CA ARG A 94 -36.17 21.64 2.92
C ARG A 94 -35.72 20.37 3.67
N PHE A 95 -35.75 19.21 2.99
CA PHE A 95 -35.53 17.89 3.61
C PHE A 95 -34.04 17.54 3.88
N PHE A 96 -33.11 18.40 3.48
CA PHE A 96 -31.68 18.29 3.82
C PHE A 96 -31.31 18.86 5.20
N SER A 97 -32.24 19.53 5.89
CA SER A 97 -32.01 19.89 7.30
C SER A 97 -32.34 18.72 8.21
N THR A 98 -31.44 18.37 9.12
CA THR A 98 -31.74 17.38 10.18
C THR A 98 -32.74 17.89 11.22
N SER A 99 -33.15 19.17 11.16
CA SER A 99 -34.25 19.71 11.97
C SER A 99 -35.65 19.25 11.53
N VAL A 100 -35.79 18.60 10.38
CA VAL A 100 -37.10 18.18 9.86
C VAL A 100 -37.65 16.96 10.61
N TYR A 101 -36.78 16.08 11.12
CA TYR A 101 -37.18 14.87 11.85
C TYR A 101 -36.75 14.90 13.32
N LYS A 102 -37.60 14.39 14.22
CA LYS A 102 -37.33 14.25 15.66
C LYS A 102 -37.09 12.78 16.00
N GLY A 103 -35.82 12.37 15.98
CA GLY A 103 -35.39 11.02 16.35
C GLY A 103 -35.55 9.96 15.25
N PHE A 104 -35.17 8.72 15.59
CA PHE A 104 -35.05 7.59 14.66
C PHE A 104 -36.08 6.48 14.93
N GLN A 105 -37.33 6.87 15.15
CA GLN A 105 -38.48 5.95 15.25
C GLN A 105 -39.34 6.01 13.97
N ASP A 106 -40.39 5.19 13.91
CA ASP A 106 -41.42 5.21 12.85
C ASP A 106 -42.60 6.17 13.19
N ASP A 107 -42.46 7.04 14.20
CA ASP A 107 -43.46 8.06 14.55
C ASP A 107 -43.74 9.04 13.39
N GLU A 108 -44.83 9.81 13.44
CA GLU A 108 -45.22 10.78 12.40
C GLU A 108 -44.11 11.80 12.07
N ARG A 109 -43.33 12.21 13.07
CA ARG A 109 -42.16 13.10 12.92
C ARG A 109 -40.82 12.35 12.98
N GLY A 110 -40.85 11.03 12.92
CA GLY A 110 -39.67 10.16 12.94
C GLY A 110 -38.95 10.13 11.59
N PHE A 111 -37.64 9.90 11.63
CA PHE A 111 -36.76 9.82 10.45
C PHE A 111 -37.32 8.92 9.34
N TYR A 112 -37.81 7.73 9.67
CA TYR A 112 -38.24 6.76 8.66
C TYR A 112 -39.56 7.15 7.98
N SER A 113 -40.51 7.73 8.72
CA SER A 113 -41.82 8.12 8.19
C SER A 113 -41.72 9.35 7.29
N ILE A 114 -40.97 10.37 7.70
CA ILE A 114 -40.76 11.57 6.88
C ILE A 114 -40.04 11.23 5.58
N TYR A 115 -38.89 10.55 5.65
CA TYR A 115 -38.14 10.24 4.43
C TYR A 115 -38.87 9.23 3.54
N ARG A 116 -39.66 8.30 4.09
CA ARG A 116 -40.53 7.44 3.27
C ARG A 116 -41.53 8.29 2.48
N GLY A 117 -42.29 9.17 3.14
CA GLY A 117 -43.27 10.03 2.47
C GLY A 117 -42.64 10.90 1.37
N VAL A 118 -41.46 11.47 1.64
CA VAL A 118 -40.67 12.24 0.66
C VAL A 118 -40.35 11.43 -0.61
N PHE A 119 -39.88 10.19 -0.48
CA PHE A 119 -39.54 9.37 -1.65
C PHE A 119 -40.78 8.78 -2.33
N GLU A 120 -41.86 8.52 -1.60
CA GLU A 120 -43.16 8.12 -2.16
C GLU A 120 -43.84 9.28 -2.92
N GLU A 121 -43.67 10.53 -2.48
CA GLU A 121 -44.14 11.74 -3.18
C GLU A 121 -43.35 12.01 -4.47
N ILE A 122 -42.01 11.88 -4.44
CA ILE A 122 -41.17 11.97 -5.65
C ILE A 122 -41.54 10.86 -6.65
N ASP A 123 -41.76 9.63 -6.18
CA ASP A 123 -42.14 8.51 -7.05
C ASP A 123 -43.55 8.70 -7.64
N ALA A 124 -44.52 9.19 -6.86
CA ALA A 124 -45.84 9.54 -7.37
C ALA A 124 -45.80 10.66 -8.44
N LEU A 125 -44.94 11.66 -8.26
CA LEU A 125 -44.72 12.74 -9.23
C LEU A 125 -44.16 12.23 -10.56
N ASP A 126 -43.27 11.23 -10.55
CA ASP A 126 -42.78 10.59 -11.78
C ASP A 126 -43.73 9.54 -12.35
N GLN A 127 -44.45 8.76 -11.53
CA GLN A 127 -45.51 7.85 -11.99
C GLN A 127 -46.58 8.62 -12.79
N ALA A 128 -47.03 9.78 -12.28
CA ALA A 128 -47.97 10.66 -12.96
C ALA A 128 -47.44 11.24 -14.28
N ALA A 129 -46.11 11.35 -14.45
CA ALA A 129 -45.47 11.83 -15.68
C ALA A 129 -45.15 10.70 -16.68
N ARG A 130 -44.85 9.49 -16.20
CA ARG A 130 -44.52 8.31 -17.02
C ARG A 130 -45.77 7.58 -17.51
N GLY A 131 -46.81 7.49 -16.67
CA GLY A 131 -48.04 6.73 -16.92
C GLY A 131 -47.95 5.24 -16.59
N ASP A 132 -46.81 4.74 -16.11
CA ASP A 132 -46.63 3.35 -15.68
C ASP A 132 -46.91 3.16 -14.17
N PRO A 133 -47.51 2.03 -13.75
CA PRO A 133 -47.72 1.70 -12.33
C PRO A 133 -46.46 1.12 -11.63
N ASN A 134 -45.28 1.19 -12.26
CA ASN A 134 -44.05 0.63 -11.68
C ASN A 134 -43.42 1.61 -10.67
N SER A 135 -43.85 1.52 -9.41
CA SER A 135 -43.30 2.27 -8.28
C SER A 135 -41.84 1.91 -7.95
N ALA A 136 -41.12 2.85 -7.37
CA ALA A 136 -39.79 2.66 -6.78
C ALA A 136 -39.81 1.66 -5.59
N PRO A 137 -38.65 1.07 -5.22
CA PRO A 137 -38.54 0.34 -3.96
C PRO A 137 -38.82 1.28 -2.77
N SER A 138 -39.57 0.81 -1.78
CA SER A 138 -39.94 1.61 -0.60
C SER A 138 -38.84 1.62 0.49
N PHE A 139 -38.90 2.61 1.38
CA PHE A 139 -37.84 2.88 2.37
C PHE A 139 -37.84 1.94 3.60
N GLY A 140 -38.95 1.20 3.81
CA GLY A 140 -39.17 0.35 4.98
C GLY A 140 -39.35 1.13 6.29
N THR A 141 -39.19 0.43 7.40
CA THR A 141 -39.37 0.91 8.78
C THR A 141 -38.05 0.86 9.56
N SER A 142 -38.02 1.37 10.79
CA SER A 142 -36.89 1.22 11.72
C SER A 142 -36.44 -0.23 11.90
N ALA A 143 -37.40 -1.17 11.87
CA ALA A 143 -37.20 -2.60 12.09
C ALA A 143 -36.84 -3.39 10.81
N SER A 144 -36.97 -2.82 9.60
CA SER A 144 -36.66 -3.55 8.37
C SER A 144 -35.14 -3.69 8.16
N GLN A 145 -34.71 -4.70 7.41
CA GLN A 145 -33.32 -4.82 6.98
C GLN A 145 -32.89 -3.59 6.15
N VAL A 146 -31.58 -3.30 6.12
CA VAL A 146 -30.97 -2.24 5.31
C VAL A 146 -31.46 -2.31 3.86
N PRO A 147 -32.19 -1.30 3.36
CA PRO A 147 -32.86 -1.40 2.07
C PRO A 147 -31.86 -1.09 0.95
N HIS A 148 -31.03 -2.08 0.59
CA HIS A 148 -30.00 -1.92 -0.44
C HIS A 148 -30.58 -1.57 -1.80
N ALA A 149 -31.63 -2.28 -2.25
CA ALA A 149 -32.31 -2.01 -3.51
C ALA A 149 -32.90 -0.59 -3.60
N PHE A 150 -33.42 -0.06 -2.48
CA PHE A 150 -33.85 1.35 -2.37
C PHE A 150 -32.68 2.30 -2.66
N TYR A 151 -31.56 2.15 -1.94
CA TYR A 151 -30.44 3.07 -2.10
C TYR A 151 -29.77 2.95 -3.47
N ASP A 152 -29.70 1.74 -4.04
CA ASP A 152 -29.10 1.55 -5.37
C ASP A 152 -30.02 2.09 -6.49
N TYR A 153 -31.35 2.03 -6.32
CA TYR A 153 -32.32 2.73 -7.18
C TYR A 153 -32.19 4.25 -7.04
N TRP A 154 -32.40 4.81 -5.84
CA TRP A 154 -32.46 6.26 -5.64
C TRP A 154 -31.13 6.99 -5.88
N ARG A 155 -29.99 6.28 -5.83
CA ARG A 155 -28.67 6.82 -6.22
C ARG A 155 -28.38 6.73 -7.73
N SER A 156 -29.20 6.00 -8.49
CA SER A 156 -29.17 5.99 -9.97
C SER A 156 -30.31 6.81 -10.61
N TYR A 157 -31.27 7.27 -9.79
CA TYR A 157 -32.49 7.99 -10.15
C TYR A 157 -32.36 9.06 -11.25
N MET A 158 -33.38 9.14 -12.11
CA MET A 158 -33.62 10.18 -13.11
C MET A 158 -35.13 10.45 -13.19
N THR A 159 -35.51 11.72 -13.33
CA THR A 159 -36.91 12.15 -13.36
C THR A 159 -37.51 12.11 -14.78
N ASP A 160 -38.71 11.57 -14.85
CA ASP A 160 -39.53 11.51 -16.06
C ASP A 160 -40.37 12.78 -16.25
N GLN A 161 -40.73 13.47 -15.15
CA GLN A 161 -41.44 14.77 -15.16
C GLN A 161 -40.99 15.70 -16.28
N THR A 162 -41.92 16.34 -16.97
CA THR A 162 -41.64 17.02 -18.25
C THR A 162 -40.78 18.28 -18.10
N PHE A 163 -40.85 18.98 -16.96
CA PHE A 163 -40.30 20.33 -16.73
C PHE A 163 -40.82 21.40 -17.70
N SER A 164 -42.01 21.23 -18.27
CA SER A 164 -42.62 22.19 -19.22
C SER A 164 -42.81 23.60 -18.67
N TRP A 165 -42.91 23.76 -17.35
CA TRP A 165 -42.98 25.07 -16.68
C TRP A 165 -41.66 25.86 -16.68
N LEU A 166 -40.54 25.24 -17.10
CA LEU A 166 -39.27 25.93 -17.34
C LEU A 166 -39.11 26.47 -18.77
N ASP A 167 -40.13 26.33 -19.63
CA ASP A 167 -40.15 26.90 -20.98
C ASP A 167 -40.26 28.43 -20.91
N GLN A 168 -39.12 29.11 -21.10
CA GLN A 168 -39.03 30.57 -21.09
C GLN A 168 -39.78 31.24 -22.26
N TYR A 169 -39.97 30.52 -23.36
CA TYR A 169 -40.52 31.05 -24.60
C TYR A 169 -41.76 30.28 -25.08
N LYS A 170 -42.85 30.98 -25.39
CA LYS A 170 -44.02 30.37 -26.05
C LYS A 170 -43.73 30.18 -27.54
N THR A 171 -43.56 28.93 -27.99
CA THR A 171 -43.16 28.60 -29.38
C THR A 171 -44.21 28.98 -30.43
N THR A 172 -45.45 29.23 -30.01
CA THR A 172 -46.53 29.87 -30.78
C THR A 172 -46.15 31.26 -31.27
N ASP A 173 -45.48 32.05 -30.42
CA ASP A 173 -45.30 33.50 -30.56
C ASP A 173 -44.08 33.84 -31.46
N ALA A 174 -43.43 32.81 -31.99
CA ALA A 174 -42.22 32.89 -32.81
C ALA A 174 -42.49 33.53 -34.19
N PRO A 175 -41.89 34.68 -34.54
CA PRO A 175 -42.15 35.38 -35.81
C PRO A 175 -41.69 34.62 -37.06
N THR A 176 -40.70 33.73 -36.94
CA THR A 176 -40.21 32.89 -38.04
C THR A 176 -39.95 31.46 -37.57
N ARG A 177 -39.88 30.52 -38.53
CA ARG A 177 -39.51 29.11 -38.30
C ARG A 177 -38.12 28.97 -37.64
N GLU A 178 -37.20 29.89 -37.92
CA GLU A 178 -35.85 29.87 -37.38
C GLU A 178 -35.83 30.34 -35.92
N ILE A 179 -36.54 31.43 -35.62
CA ILE A 179 -36.73 31.91 -34.25
C ILE A 179 -37.46 30.84 -33.41
N ARG A 180 -38.48 30.17 -33.97
CA ARG A 180 -39.17 29.06 -33.30
C ARG A 180 -38.21 27.94 -32.90
N ARG A 181 -37.31 27.53 -33.80
CA ARG A 181 -36.28 26.50 -33.53
C ARG A 181 -35.27 26.92 -32.46
N LEU A 182 -34.97 28.21 -32.34
CA LEU A 182 -34.13 28.74 -31.27
C LEU A 182 -34.88 28.71 -29.93
N MET A 183 -36.14 29.16 -29.90
CA MET A 183 -37.01 29.10 -28.72
C MET A 183 -37.23 27.64 -28.25
N GLU A 184 -37.52 26.71 -29.15
CA GLU A 184 -37.63 25.26 -28.87
C GLU A 184 -36.34 24.69 -28.28
N LYS A 185 -35.18 25.11 -28.78
CA LYS A 185 -33.85 24.68 -28.32
C LYS A 185 -33.51 25.24 -26.93
N ASP A 186 -33.80 26.50 -26.68
CA ASP A 186 -33.51 27.14 -25.39
C ASP A 186 -34.50 26.71 -24.30
N ASN A 187 -35.78 26.50 -24.65
CA ASN A 187 -36.74 25.79 -23.80
C ASN A 187 -36.22 24.38 -23.45
N LYS A 188 -35.87 23.56 -24.45
CA LYS A 188 -35.30 22.24 -24.19
C LYS A 188 -34.08 22.32 -23.27
N LYS A 189 -33.17 23.27 -23.49
CA LYS A 189 -31.99 23.49 -22.63
C LYS A 189 -32.39 23.83 -21.19
N ALA A 190 -33.45 24.63 -20.97
CA ALA A 190 -33.98 24.92 -19.64
C ALA A 190 -34.59 23.67 -18.98
N ARG A 191 -35.38 22.88 -19.72
CA ARG A 191 -35.95 21.61 -19.22
C ARG A 191 -34.88 20.56 -18.90
N ASP A 192 -33.92 20.36 -19.80
CA ASP A 192 -32.79 19.44 -19.61
C ASP A 192 -31.93 19.87 -18.40
N ALA A 193 -31.75 21.17 -18.17
CA ALA A 193 -31.09 21.70 -16.98
C ALA A 193 -31.89 21.45 -15.70
N GLY A 194 -33.21 21.70 -15.69
CA GLY A 194 -34.09 21.47 -14.55
C GLY A 194 -34.20 20.00 -14.16
N LYS A 195 -34.39 19.10 -15.13
CA LYS A 195 -34.31 17.64 -14.93
C LYS A 195 -32.98 17.25 -14.30
N LYS A 196 -31.87 17.82 -14.78
CA LYS A 196 -30.52 17.53 -14.27
C LYS A 196 -30.32 18.00 -12.83
N THR A 197 -30.76 19.20 -12.45
CA THR A 197 -30.64 19.71 -11.07
C THR A 197 -31.56 18.95 -10.12
N PHE A 198 -32.82 18.73 -10.50
CA PHE A 198 -33.78 17.97 -9.69
C PHE A 198 -33.27 16.55 -9.38
N SER A 199 -32.90 15.75 -10.40
CA SER A 199 -32.37 14.41 -10.15
C SER A 199 -30.98 14.40 -9.50
N ALA A 200 -30.18 15.47 -9.61
CA ALA A 200 -28.96 15.60 -8.80
C ALA A 200 -29.30 15.79 -7.32
N ASN A 201 -30.30 16.60 -7.00
CA ASN A 201 -30.72 16.87 -5.64
C ASN A 201 -31.46 15.68 -5.01
N VAL A 202 -32.27 14.92 -5.76
CA VAL A 202 -32.83 13.63 -5.26
C VAL A 202 -31.71 12.61 -4.95
N ARG A 203 -30.69 12.47 -5.81
CA ARG A 203 -29.53 11.59 -5.53
C ARG A 203 -28.72 12.05 -4.32
N ALA A 204 -28.51 13.37 -4.18
CA ALA A 204 -27.84 13.94 -3.03
C ALA A 204 -28.64 13.70 -1.74
N LEU A 205 -29.98 13.77 -1.80
CA LEU A 205 -30.86 13.45 -0.67
C LEU A 205 -30.77 11.96 -0.31
N ALA A 206 -30.78 11.08 -1.32
CA ALA A 206 -30.60 9.64 -1.10
C ALA A 206 -29.27 9.31 -0.40
N ASP A 207 -28.17 9.96 -0.78
CA ASP A 207 -26.88 9.79 -0.09
C ASP A 207 -26.82 10.50 1.29
N PHE A 208 -27.51 11.64 1.48
CA PHE A 208 -27.66 12.32 2.77
C PHE A 208 -28.40 11.45 3.80
N VAL A 209 -29.54 10.87 3.39
CA VAL A 209 -30.34 9.93 4.20
C VAL A 209 -29.53 8.67 4.49
N ARG A 210 -28.82 8.13 3.47
CA ARG A 210 -27.95 6.96 3.60
C ARG A 210 -26.83 7.12 4.63
N LYS A 211 -26.26 8.32 4.78
CA LYS A 211 -25.26 8.62 5.82
C LYS A 211 -25.84 8.57 7.24
N ARG A 212 -27.14 8.88 7.40
CA ARG A 212 -27.79 9.13 8.70
C ARG A 212 -28.68 7.98 9.18
N ASP A 213 -29.15 7.13 8.27
CA ASP A 213 -29.91 5.90 8.53
C ASP A 213 -29.12 4.94 9.46
N LYS A 214 -29.65 4.69 10.66
CA LYS A 214 -29.01 3.86 11.68
C LYS A 214 -28.82 2.41 11.23
N ARG A 215 -29.72 1.90 10.37
CA ARG A 215 -29.62 0.55 9.77
C ARG A 215 -28.38 0.48 8.89
N MET A 216 -28.18 1.48 8.02
CA MET A 216 -27.01 1.58 7.13
C MET A 216 -25.71 1.80 7.91
N ILE A 217 -25.70 2.70 8.91
CA ILE A 217 -24.52 2.95 9.76
C ILE A 217 -24.06 1.65 10.44
N LYS A 218 -24.99 0.90 11.06
CA LYS A 218 -24.69 -0.36 11.75
C LYS A 218 -24.06 -1.39 10.79
N HIS A 219 -24.67 -1.60 9.61
CA HIS A 219 -24.14 -2.52 8.60
C HIS A 219 -22.77 -2.07 8.05
N LEU A 220 -22.52 -0.77 7.89
CA LEU A 220 -21.19 -0.27 7.50
C LEU A 220 -20.14 -0.56 8.58
N GLN A 221 -20.47 -0.33 9.85
CA GLN A 221 -19.60 -0.64 11.00
C GLN A 221 -19.32 -2.15 11.11
N GLU A 222 -20.34 -3.01 10.97
CA GLU A 222 -20.19 -4.47 10.93
C GLU A 222 -19.28 -4.92 9.77
N LYS A 223 -19.46 -4.32 8.59
CA LYS A 223 -18.66 -4.60 7.38
C LYS A 223 -17.22 -4.12 7.50
N GLU A 224 -16.97 -3.03 8.22
CA GLU A 224 -15.62 -2.55 8.53
C GLU A 224 -14.95 -3.38 9.63
N ALA A 225 -15.67 -3.73 10.70
CA ALA A 225 -15.18 -4.63 11.74
C ALA A 225 -14.82 -6.01 11.18
N HIS A 226 -15.65 -6.60 10.31
CA HIS A 226 -15.37 -7.85 9.62
C HIS A 226 -14.15 -7.75 8.69
N LYS A 227 -13.99 -6.64 7.95
CA LYS A 227 -12.75 -6.39 7.18
C LYS A 227 -11.53 -6.27 8.08
N ALA A 228 -11.63 -5.58 9.22
CA ALA A 228 -10.53 -5.41 10.16
C ALA A 228 -10.12 -6.77 10.76
N ALA A 229 -11.08 -7.58 11.18
CA ALA A 229 -10.85 -8.95 11.65
C ALA A 229 -10.14 -9.80 10.59
N GLN A 230 -10.60 -9.78 9.33
CA GLN A 230 -9.91 -10.47 8.24
C GLN A 230 -8.49 -9.95 7.97
N GLN A 231 -8.21 -8.66 8.19
CA GLN A 231 -6.85 -8.12 8.04
C GLN A 231 -5.95 -8.54 9.21
N VAL A 232 -6.47 -8.57 10.44
CA VAL A 232 -5.75 -9.09 11.62
C VAL A 232 -5.45 -10.58 11.46
N GLU A 233 -6.41 -11.39 11.00
CA GLU A 233 -6.24 -12.81 10.70
C GLU A 233 -5.16 -13.03 9.63
N LYS A 234 -5.23 -12.30 8.50
CA LYS A 234 -4.24 -12.40 7.42
C LYS A 234 -2.85 -11.92 7.85
N ALA A 235 -2.77 -10.88 8.70
CA ALA A 235 -1.52 -10.41 9.29
C ALA A 235 -0.93 -11.43 10.26
N ALA A 236 -1.74 -12.05 11.12
CA ALA A 236 -1.31 -13.12 12.03
C ALA A 236 -0.83 -14.35 11.26
N ALA A 237 -1.55 -14.78 10.21
CA ALA A 237 -1.14 -15.87 9.33
C ALA A 237 0.16 -15.56 8.58
N ALA A 238 0.36 -14.32 8.12
CA ALA A 238 1.61 -13.87 7.50
C ALA A 238 2.77 -13.82 8.51
N ALA A 239 2.53 -13.35 9.73
CA ALA A 239 3.51 -13.33 10.81
C ALA A 239 3.92 -14.76 11.23
N ALA A 240 2.96 -15.67 11.38
CA ALA A 240 3.22 -17.09 11.68
C ALA A 240 4.03 -17.77 10.57
N ARG A 241 3.71 -17.52 9.29
CA ARG A 241 4.52 -18.00 8.14
C ARG A 241 5.94 -17.44 8.15
N LYS A 242 6.11 -16.15 8.47
CA LYS A 242 7.43 -15.50 8.59
C LYS A 242 8.22 -16.07 9.77
N ALA A 243 7.58 -16.31 10.91
CA ALA A 243 8.20 -16.92 12.09
C ALA A 243 8.63 -18.37 11.82
N ALA A 244 7.77 -19.19 11.20
CA ALA A 244 8.10 -20.57 10.81
C ALA A 244 9.25 -20.63 9.78
N PHE A 245 9.33 -19.67 8.85
CA PHE A 245 10.47 -19.55 7.94
C PHE A 245 11.75 -19.11 8.66
N ALA A 246 11.65 -18.18 9.61
CA ALA A 246 12.79 -17.74 10.42
C ALA A 246 13.32 -18.87 11.34
N ALA A 247 12.44 -19.67 11.94
CA ALA A 247 12.80 -20.86 12.72
C ALA A 247 13.55 -21.88 11.86
N LYS A 248 12.98 -22.28 10.71
CA LYS A 248 13.65 -23.19 9.75
C LYS A 248 14.99 -22.65 9.23
N LYS A 249 15.11 -21.33 9.06
CA LYS A 249 16.40 -20.71 8.74
C LYS A 249 17.39 -20.81 9.91
N ALA A 250 16.96 -20.58 11.14
CA ALA A 250 17.82 -20.72 12.33
C ALA A 250 18.27 -22.17 12.55
N GLU A 251 17.36 -23.14 12.40
CA GLU A 251 17.64 -24.58 12.40
C GLU A 251 18.71 -24.96 11.35
N PHE A 252 18.58 -24.43 10.13
CA PHE A 252 19.57 -24.64 9.07
C PHE A 252 20.93 -24.01 9.38
N HIS A 253 20.96 -22.79 9.93
CA HIS A 253 22.23 -22.17 10.34
C HIS A 253 22.89 -22.92 11.50
N ALA A 254 22.15 -23.27 12.54
CA ALA A 254 22.67 -24.02 13.69
C ALA A 254 23.20 -25.41 13.29
N THR A 255 22.52 -26.11 12.37
CA THR A 255 23.03 -27.38 11.84
C THR A 255 24.25 -27.19 10.94
N TRP A 256 24.35 -26.10 10.18
CA TRP A 256 25.54 -25.79 9.38
C TRP A 256 26.75 -25.44 10.27
N GLU A 257 26.58 -24.55 11.26
CA GLU A 257 27.61 -24.16 12.24
C GLU A 257 28.10 -25.35 13.08
N ALA A 258 27.17 -26.21 13.52
CA ALA A 258 27.50 -27.46 14.19
C ALA A 258 28.27 -28.42 13.27
N THR A 259 27.96 -28.47 11.97
CA THR A 259 28.66 -29.34 11.01
C THR A 259 30.06 -28.83 10.69
N GLU A 260 30.24 -27.51 10.54
CA GLU A 260 31.55 -26.88 10.32
C GLU A 260 32.47 -27.04 11.55
N SER A 261 31.90 -26.91 12.76
CA SER A 261 32.60 -27.19 14.02
C SER A 261 32.81 -28.69 14.29
N SER A 262 32.08 -29.57 13.61
CA SER A 262 32.10 -31.01 13.89
C SER A 262 33.35 -31.68 13.31
N GLN A 263 34.34 -31.83 14.19
CA GLN A 263 35.36 -32.90 14.19
C GLN A 263 36.39 -32.87 13.05
N TYR A 264 36.04 -32.57 11.80
CA TYR A 264 37.00 -32.57 10.69
C TYR A 264 38.05 -31.47 10.84
N ALA A 265 37.63 -30.23 11.09
CA ALA A 265 38.55 -29.10 11.30
C ALA A 265 39.41 -29.28 12.57
N THR A 266 38.83 -29.79 13.67
CA THR A 266 39.56 -29.96 14.94
C THR A 266 40.50 -31.17 14.92
N ALA A 267 40.08 -32.31 14.37
CA ALA A 267 40.94 -33.49 14.27
C ALA A 267 42.09 -33.30 13.25
N THR A 268 41.87 -32.56 12.16
CA THR A 268 42.96 -32.24 11.21
C THR A 268 44.01 -31.33 11.85
N LEU A 269 43.62 -30.29 12.57
CA LEU A 269 44.54 -29.44 13.33
C LEU A 269 45.31 -30.24 14.39
N GLN A 270 44.63 -31.07 15.19
CA GLN A 270 45.27 -31.95 16.18
C GLN A 270 46.26 -32.93 15.53
N ALA A 271 45.94 -33.48 14.36
CA ALA A 271 46.84 -34.36 13.62
C ALA A 271 48.07 -33.62 13.04
N GLU A 272 47.97 -32.33 12.71
CA GLU A 272 49.13 -31.51 12.35
C GLU A 272 50.00 -31.16 13.56
N GLU A 273 49.39 -30.81 14.70
CA GLU A 273 50.13 -30.57 15.94
C GLU A 273 50.86 -31.83 16.43
N ALA A 274 50.23 -33.00 16.37
CA ALA A 274 50.86 -34.28 16.70
C ALA A 274 52.08 -34.55 15.80
N LYS A 275 51.98 -34.30 14.48
CA LYS A 275 53.11 -34.40 13.55
C LYS A 275 54.23 -33.40 13.87
N ARG A 276 53.89 -32.19 14.33
CA ARG A 276 54.89 -31.18 14.75
C ARG A 276 55.62 -31.61 16.04
N ARG A 277 54.91 -32.15 17.03
CA ARG A 277 55.50 -32.68 18.28
C ARG A 277 56.40 -33.88 18.00
N ALA A 278 55.91 -34.91 17.29
CA ALA A 278 56.70 -36.09 16.92
C ALA A 278 57.96 -35.75 16.08
N LYS A 279 57.98 -34.62 15.37
CA LYS A 279 59.17 -34.12 14.66
C LYS A 279 60.15 -33.35 15.56
N ALA A 280 59.69 -32.79 16.68
CA ALA A 280 60.54 -32.18 17.71
C ALA A 280 61.12 -33.25 18.66
N ASP A 281 60.31 -34.25 19.01
CA ASP A 281 60.67 -35.38 19.90
C ASP A 281 61.58 -36.42 19.21
N ALA A 282 62.09 -36.13 18.01
CA ALA A 282 62.94 -36.99 17.19
C ALA A 282 64.40 -37.05 17.71
N MET A 283 64.54 -37.57 18.93
CA MET A 283 65.73 -38.04 19.65
C MET A 283 67.08 -37.47 19.19
N VAL A 284 67.50 -36.38 19.82
CA VAL A 284 68.89 -35.91 19.79
C VAL A 284 69.72 -36.85 20.66
N LEU A 285 70.61 -37.63 20.04
CA LEU A 285 71.48 -38.57 20.71
C LEU A 285 72.80 -37.90 21.08
N VAL A 286 73.21 -37.97 22.35
CA VAL A 286 74.38 -37.26 22.86
C VAL A 286 75.47 -38.23 23.30
N CYS A 287 76.71 -38.03 22.85
CA CYS A 287 77.86 -38.73 23.41
C CYS A 287 78.35 -37.96 24.65
N GLU A 288 78.18 -38.53 25.84
CA GLU A 288 78.45 -37.85 27.13
C GLU A 288 79.93 -37.47 27.31
N LEU A 289 80.85 -38.35 26.92
CA LEU A 289 82.31 -38.14 27.03
C LEU A 289 82.81 -37.01 26.14
N CYS A 290 82.22 -36.85 24.95
CA CYS A 290 82.62 -35.83 23.98
C CYS A 290 81.70 -34.60 23.98
N LYS A 291 80.57 -34.65 24.71
CA LYS A 291 79.49 -33.65 24.78
C LYS A 291 79.04 -33.17 23.40
N LYS A 292 78.79 -34.13 22.50
CA LYS A 292 78.37 -33.89 21.11
C LYS A 292 77.01 -34.49 20.83
N GLU A 293 76.16 -33.69 20.20
CA GLU A 293 74.80 -34.03 19.79
C GLU A 293 74.77 -34.55 18.35
N PHE A 294 73.99 -35.59 18.11
CA PHE A 294 73.83 -36.28 16.83
C PHE A 294 72.36 -36.54 16.54
N LYS A 295 72.01 -36.61 15.25
CA LYS A 295 70.61 -36.71 14.77
C LYS A 295 70.26 -38.11 14.25
N SER A 296 71.14 -39.08 14.47
CA SER A 296 70.96 -40.48 14.07
C SER A 296 71.97 -41.36 14.80
N GLU A 297 71.53 -42.54 15.22
CA GLU A 297 72.32 -43.56 15.92
C GLU A 297 73.61 -43.94 15.17
N LYS A 298 73.56 -44.04 13.83
CA LYS A 298 74.73 -44.31 12.98
C LYS A 298 75.78 -43.20 13.02
N GLN A 299 75.39 -41.97 13.34
CA GLN A 299 76.36 -40.87 13.55
C GLN A 299 77.06 -41.01 14.91
N VAL A 300 76.35 -41.51 15.94
CA VAL A 300 76.94 -41.82 17.25
C VAL A 300 77.91 -42.98 17.13
N GLN A 301 77.52 -44.10 16.51
CA GLN A 301 78.40 -45.27 16.31
C GLN A 301 79.70 -44.89 15.59
N ASN A 302 79.62 -44.16 14.47
CA ASN A 302 80.80 -43.64 13.77
C ASN A 302 81.63 -42.66 14.62
N HIS A 303 81.01 -41.95 15.56
CA HIS A 303 81.71 -41.07 16.49
C HIS A 303 82.46 -41.86 17.58
N LEU A 304 81.86 -42.90 18.16
CA LEU A 304 82.51 -43.75 19.17
C LEU A 304 83.77 -44.43 18.61
N VAL A 305 83.71 -44.93 17.37
CA VAL A 305 84.86 -45.54 16.67
C VAL A 305 85.92 -44.50 16.25
N SER A 306 85.60 -43.20 16.27
CA SER A 306 86.53 -42.13 15.89
C SER A 306 87.75 -42.08 16.81
N LYS A 307 88.94 -41.89 16.23
CA LYS A 307 90.21 -41.84 16.99
C LYS A 307 90.16 -40.83 18.15
N LYS A 308 89.54 -39.66 17.93
CA LYS A 308 89.39 -38.63 18.97
C LYS A 308 88.48 -39.02 20.13
N HIS A 309 87.50 -39.90 19.91
CA HIS A 309 86.69 -40.44 21.01
C HIS A 309 87.50 -41.48 21.81
N ARG A 310 88.19 -42.39 21.13
CA ARG A 310 89.07 -43.38 21.78
C ARG A 310 90.25 -42.73 22.53
N GLU A 311 90.82 -41.64 22.01
CA GLU A 311 91.79 -40.80 22.72
C GLU A 311 91.20 -40.17 24.00
N GLN A 312 89.91 -39.79 24.00
CA GLN A 312 89.23 -39.29 25.20
C GLN A 312 88.80 -40.39 26.19
N MET A 313 88.49 -41.62 25.72
CA MET A 313 88.28 -42.80 26.58
C MET A 313 89.53 -43.12 27.40
N ILE A 314 90.70 -43.18 26.73
CA ILE A 314 92.00 -43.40 27.37
C ILE A 314 92.30 -42.30 28.39
N LEU A 315 92.06 -41.03 28.04
CA LEU A 315 92.26 -39.90 28.96
C LEU A 315 91.33 -39.95 30.18
N ALA A 316 90.13 -40.53 30.04
CA ALA A 316 89.18 -40.75 31.13
C ALA A 316 89.50 -42.00 31.97
N GLY A 317 90.59 -42.73 31.67
CA GLY A 317 90.98 -43.95 32.39
C GLY A 317 90.16 -45.20 32.03
N VAL A 318 89.42 -45.18 30.91
CA VAL A 318 88.64 -46.32 30.43
C VAL A 318 89.45 -47.06 29.36
N ASP A 319 89.87 -48.28 29.67
CA ASP A 319 90.69 -49.08 28.75
C ASP A 319 89.88 -49.49 27.49
N PRO A 320 90.30 -49.12 26.27
CA PRO A 320 89.56 -49.47 25.05
C PRO A 320 89.52 -50.96 24.74
N THR A 321 90.45 -51.77 25.27
CA THR A 321 90.53 -53.20 24.94
C THR A 321 89.29 -53.98 25.37
N MET A 322 88.72 -53.63 26.53
CA MET A 322 87.45 -54.17 27.05
C MET A 322 86.28 -53.95 26.08
N LEU A 323 86.30 -52.87 25.28
CA LEU A 323 85.23 -52.57 24.33
C LEU A 323 85.39 -53.36 23.02
N ASP A 324 86.63 -53.55 22.53
CA ASP A 324 86.89 -54.40 21.36
C ASP A 324 86.63 -55.89 21.68
N GLU A 325 86.87 -56.34 22.92
CA GLU A 325 86.56 -57.71 23.38
C GLU A 325 85.04 -57.95 23.50
N LEU A 326 84.28 -56.97 24.00
CA LEU A 326 82.81 -57.03 24.02
C LEU A 326 82.21 -57.02 22.60
N LEU A 327 82.75 -56.20 21.68
CA LEU A 327 82.31 -56.22 20.27
C LEU A 327 82.59 -57.56 19.60
N ALA A 328 83.74 -58.20 19.89
CA ALA A 328 84.07 -59.51 19.35
C ALA A 328 83.02 -60.57 19.76
N LEU A 329 82.63 -60.58 21.04
CA LEU A 329 81.57 -61.46 21.56
C LEU A 329 80.21 -61.19 20.90
N GLU A 330 79.83 -59.92 20.76
CA GLU A 330 78.54 -59.53 20.14
C GLU A 330 78.45 -59.93 18.64
N THR A 331 79.59 -60.07 17.95
CA THR A 331 79.63 -60.59 16.56
C THR A 331 79.58 -62.13 16.47
N ALA A 332 79.87 -62.86 17.55
CA ALA A 332 79.84 -64.33 17.55
C ALA A 332 78.41 -64.89 17.61
N ASP A 333 77.49 -64.21 18.31
CA ASP A 333 76.10 -64.67 18.51
C ASP A 333 75.18 -64.52 17.28
N GLN A 334 75.64 -63.87 16.19
CA GLN A 334 74.78 -63.54 15.03
C GLN A 334 74.81 -64.60 13.90
N ALA A 335 75.23 -65.84 14.19
CA ALA A 335 75.60 -66.85 13.19
C ALA A 335 74.69 -68.10 13.08
N VAL A 336 73.35 -67.94 13.13
CA VAL A 336 72.37 -69.02 12.84
C VAL A 336 71.32 -68.56 11.81
N PRO A 337 71.01 -69.34 10.76
CA PRO A 337 70.33 -68.80 9.57
C PRO A 337 68.80 -68.71 9.66
N GLN A 338 68.23 -67.70 8.99
CA GLN A 338 66.79 -67.55 8.78
C GLN A 338 66.22 -68.66 7.90
N ARG A 339 64.96 -69.06 8.13
CA ARG A 339 64.21 -70.00 7.29
C ARG A 339 62.87 -69.36 6.86
N PRO A 340 62.50 -69.38 5.56
CA PRO A 340 61.50 -68.45 5.01
C PRO A 340 60.05 -68.91 5.11
N ALA A 341 59.14 -67.97 4.81
CA ALA A 341 57.69 -68.09 4.91
C ALA A 341 57.05 -69.21 4.06
N SER A 342 55.98 -69.80 4.60
CA SER A 342 55.06 -70.68 3.88
C SER A 342 53.88 -69.90 3.28
N ARG A 343 53.58 -70.16 2.00
CA ARG A 343 52.32 -69.78 1.35
C ARG A 343 51.27 -70.85 1.58
N ALA A 344 50.02 -70.44 1.80
CA ALA A 344 48.83 -71.27 1.56
C ALA A 344 47.99 -70.64 0.44
N ARG A 345 47.15 -71.46 -0.21
CA ARG A 345 46.17 -71.06 -1.24
C ARG A 345 44.76 -71.05 -0.57
N ARG A 346 43.76 -70.28 -1.02
CA ARG A 346 42.76 -70.63 -2.08
C ARG A 346 42.38 -72.13 -2.08
N ASP A 347 41.11 -72.50 -2.26
CA ASP A 347 39.97 -71.82 -2.91
C ASP A 347 38.74 -71.68 -1.92
N ASP A 348 37.80 -70.73 -2.09
CA ASP A 348 36.40 -70.90 -2.61
C ASP A 348 35.45 -71.62 -1.59
N ASP A 349 34.22 -71.21 -1.28
CA ASP A 349 33.10 -70.62 -2.05
C ASP A 349 32.19 -69.70 -1.15
N SER A 350 31.08 -69.19 -1.71
CA SER A 350 29.79 -68.80 -1.07
C SER A 350 29.47 -67.32 -0.78
N ASP A 351 28.33 -66.92 -1.38
CA ASP A 351 27.33 -65.88 -1.05
C ASP A 351 27.60 -64.36 -1.22
N ASP A 352 26.74 -63.78 -2.08
CA ASP A 352 26.63 -62.38 -2.52
C ASP A 352 25.44 -61.67 -1.84
N ASP A 353 25.68 -60.52 -1.20
CA ASP A 353 24.76 -59.37 -1.14
C ASP A 353 25.52 -58.13 -0.59
N GLY A 354 24.99 -56.91 -0.72
CA GLY A 354 25.45 -55.77 0.11
C GLY A 354 25.76 -54.41 -0.54
N VAL A 355 24.98 -53.95 -1.52
CA VAL A 355 24.75 -52.51 -1.82
C VAL A 355 25.96 -51.61 -2.12
N VAL A 356 26.21 -51.36 -3.42
CA VAL A 356 26.95 -50.16 -3.88
C VAL A 356 26.05 -48.93 -3.85
N GLN A 357 26.54 -47.80 -3.33
CA GLN A 357 25.80 -46.52 -3.32
C GLN A 357 25.64 -45.93 -4.74
N PRO A 358 24.42 -45.71 -5.25
CA PRO A 358 24.22 -44.94 -6.47
C PRO A 358 24.40 -43.43 -6.19
N ARG A 359 25.03 -42.73 -7.13
CA ARG A 359 25.29 -41.29 -7.03
C ARG A 359 23.99 -40.48 -7.11
N LYS A 360 23.94 -39.34 -6.41
CA LYS A 360 22.88 -38.33 -6.58
C LYS A 360 22.78 -37.93 -8.05
N GLN A 361 21.60 -38.12 -8.63
CA GLN A 361 21.18 -37.45 -9.86
C GLN A 361 20.12 -36.42 -9.48
N ASP A 362 20.34 -35.15 -9.82
CA ASP A 362 19.36 -34.09 -9.59
C ASP A 362 18.18 -34.27 -10.53
N VAL A 363 17.08 -34.83 -10.00
CA VAL A 363 15.81 -34.98 -10.73
C VAL A 363 15.14 -33.60 -10.87
N LYS A 364 15.67 -32.80 -11.81
CA LYS A 364 15.02 -31.61 -12.33
C LYS A 364 13.71 -32.04 -12.97
N ALA A 365 12.61 -31.88 -12.22
CA ALA A 365 11.28 -32.35 -12.60
C ALA A 365 10.94 -31.96 -14.05
N GLN A 366 10.80 -32.97 -14.90
CA GLN A 366 10.39 -32.78 -16.29
C GLN A 366 8.89 -32.48 -16.29
N LEU A 367 8.56 -31.19 -16.39
CA LEU A 367 7.22 -30.74 -16.77
C LEU A 367 6.85 -31.38 -18.11
N SER A 368 5.58 -31.74 -18.30
CA SER A 368 5.17 -32.31 -19.57
C SER A 368 5.37 -31.30 -20.72
N PRO A 369 5.53 -31.77 -21.97
CA PRO A 369 5.55 -30.87 -23.13
C PRO A 369 4.29 -29.98 -23.21
N GLU A 370 3.17 -30.46 -22.66
CA GLU A 370 1.89 -29.75 -22.57
C GLU A 370 1.91 -28.64 -21.51
N ASP A 371 2.53 -28.88 -20.34
CA ASP A 371 2.76 -27.85 -19.30
C ASP A 371 3.70 -26.74 -19.77
N GLU A 372 4.77 -27.09 -20.48
CA GLU A 372 5.68 -26.14 -21.12
C GLU A 372 4.94 -25.31 -22.19
N ALA A 373 4.12 -25.96 -23.03
CA ALA A 373 3.29 -25.29 -24.02
C ALA A 373 2.26 -24.34 -23.38
N ALA A 374 1.58 -24.76 -22.32
CA ALA A 374 0.63 -23.94 -21.57
C ALA A 374 1.30 -22.70 -20.96
N LYS A 375 2.48 -22.87 -20.32
CA LYS A 375 3.28 -21.75 -19.79
C LYS A 375 3.81 -20.83 -20.89
N ARG A 376 4.09 -21.36 -22.09
CA ARG A 376 4.48 -20.57 -23.26
C ARG A 376 3.31 -19.72 -23.77
N LEU A 377 2.10 -20.28 -23.84
CA LEU A 377 0.88 -19.58 -24.21
C LEU A 377 0.53 -18.48 -23.19
N GLU A 378 0.64 -18.76 -21.89
CA GLU A 378 0.39 -17.80 -20.81
C GLU A 378 1.35 -16.60 -20.86
N ARG A 379 2.63 -16.84 -21.21
CA ARG A 379 3.61 -15.76 -21.45
C ARG A 379 3.25 -14.94 -22.69
N GLN A 380 2.90 -15.58 -23.80
CA GLN A 380 2.48 -14.89 -25.03
C GLN A 380 1.23 -14.03 -24.82
N ASP A 381 0.25 -14.47 -24.03
CA ASP A 381 -0.92 -13.67 -23.70
C ASP A 381 -0.58 -12.46 -22.80
N LYS A 382 0.31 -12.63 -21.81
CA LYS A 382 0.83 -11.53 -20.99
C LYS A 382 1.59 -10.50 -21.83
N ASP A 383 2.43 -10.94 -22.76
CA ASP A 383 3.18 -10.06 -23.66
C ASP A 383 2.25 -9.35 -24.67
N ARG A 384 1.22 -10.04 -25.18
CA ARG A 384 0.16 -9.46 -26.02
C ARG A 384 -0.59 -8.35 -25.29
N LYS A 385 -1.08 -8.61 -24.08
CA LYS A 385 -1.76 -7.61 -23.23
C LYS A 385 -0.85 -6.44 -22.84
N ALA A 386 0.45 -6.70 -22.67
CA ALA A 386 1.44 -5.65 -22.45
C ALA A 386 1.72 -4.80 -23.71
N ALA A 387 1.65 -5.38 -24.91
CA ALA A 387 1.79 -4.67 -26.19
C ALA A 387 0.54 -3.82 -26.50
N GLU A 388 -0.65 -4.36 -26.31
CA GLU A 388 -1.94 -3.66 -26.46
C GLU A 388 -2.00 -2.42 -25.55
N LYS A 389 -1.67 -2.58 -24.26
CA LYS A 389 -1.58 -1.46 -23.29
C LYS A 389 -0.47 -0.45 -23.61
N ARG A 390 0.51 -0.79 -24.46
CA ARG A 390 1.50 0.16 -25.01
C ARG A 390 0.96 0.88 -26.25
N GLN A 391 0.13 0.24 -27.08
CA GLN A 391 -0.58 0.91 -28.19
C GLN A 391 -1.61 1.89 -27.64
N GLU A 392 -2.49 1.48 -26.73
CA GLU A 392 -3.48 2.34 -26.06
C GLU A 392 -2.85 3.64 -25.49
N ARG A 393 -1.67 3.53 -24.88
CA ARG A 393 -0.90 4.67 -24.36
C ARG A 393 -0.25 5.53 -25.46
N LYS A 394 0.16 4.95 -26.58
CA LYS A 394 0.62 5.72 -27.76
C LYS A 394 -0.54 6.47 -28.40
N ASP A 395 -1.69 5.83 -28.55
CA ASP A 395 -2.86 6.43 -29.20
C ASP A 395 -3.50 7.51 -28.32
N LYS A 396 -3.56 7.34 -27.00
CA LYS A 396 -3.93 8.41 -26.06
C LYS A 396 -2.97 9.62 -26.13
N ARG A 397 -1.65 9.39 -26.29
CA ARG A 397 -0.70 10.49 -26.58
C ARG A 397 -0.89 11.12 -27.96
N LYS A 398 -1.32 10.35 -28.95
CA LYS A 398 -1.55 10.80 -30.33
C LYS A 398 -2.85 11.60 -30.47
N THR A 399 -3.91 11.24 -29.75
CA THR A 399 -5.14 12.03 -29.67
C THR A 399 -4.91 13.31 -28.89
N GLN A 400 -4.22 13.26 -27.73
CA GLN A 400 -3.83 14.46 -26.98
C GLN A 400 -2.98 15.41 -27.83
N LYS A 401 -1.90 14.94 -28.47
CA LYS A 401 -1.10 15.79 -29.38
C LYS A 401 -1.93 16.32 -30.57
N LYS A 402 -3.02 15.66 -30.97
CA LYS A 402 -3.92 16.14 -32.02
C LYS A 402 -4.92 17.18 -31.52
N SER A 403 -5.41 17.11 -30.28
CA SER A 403 -6.18 18.21 -29.67
C SER A 403 -5.31 19.45 -29.45
N ASP A 404 -4.08 19.24 -28.97
CA ASP A 404 -3.12 20.31 -28.67
C ASP A 404 -2.64 21.04 -29.94
N ALA A 405 -2.62 20.34 -31.09
CA ALA A 405 -2.34 20.93 -32.39
C ALA A 405 -3.59 21.55 -33.06
N ALA A 406 -4.80 21.11 -32.72
CA ALA A 406 -6.04 21.64 -33.28
C ALA A 406 -6.46 22.98 -32.65
N SER A 407 -5.99 23.30 -31.44
CA SER A 407 -6.19 24.60 -30.81
C SER A 407 -5.27 25.70 -31.37
N SER A 408 -4.25 25.37 -32.16
CA SER A 408 -3.24 26.31 -32.64
C SER A 408 -3.38 26.72 -34.11
N SER A 409 -4.52 26.45 -34.79
CA SER A 409 -4.64 26.59 -36.25
C SER A 409 -5.91 27.29 -36.74
N THR A 410 -6.36 28.35 -36.06
CA THR A 410 -7.58 29.10 -36.46
C THR A 410 -7.50 30.60 -36.16
N THR A 411 -7.02 31.42 -37.10
CA THR A 411 -7.53 32.81 -37.32
C THR A 411 -7.04 33.44 -38.63
N THR A 412 -7.99 33.84 -39.48
CA THR A 412 -7.84 34.57 -40.77
C THR A 412 -9.24 35.02 -41.22
N THR A 413 -9.49 36.20 -41.82
CA THR A 413 -8.65 37.36 -42.17
C THR A 413 -9.51 38.64 -42.18
N ALA A 414 -8.93 39.81 -41.89
CA ALA A 414 -9.46 41.17 -42.18
C ALA A 414 -10.72 41.63 -41.40
N PRO A 415 -11.05 42.96 -41.40
CA PRO A 415 -10.31 44.12 -41.94
C PRO A 415 -9.74 45.07 -40.86
N ALA A 416 -9.14 46.19 -41.29
CA ALA A 416 -8.38 47.13 -40.43
C ALA A 416 -9.24 48.23 -39.77
N PRO A 417 -8.71 48.91 -38.72
CA PRO A 417 -8.19 50.26 -38.96
C PRO A 417 -6.79 50.58 -38.36
N LEU A 418 -6.25 51.74 -38.72
CA LEU A 418 -4.95 52.33 -38.31
C LEU A 418 -5.16 53.39 -37.19
N SER A 419 -4.21 53.87 -36.37
CA SER A 419 -2.84 53.50 -35.91
C SER A 419 -2.32 54.63 -34.98
N LYS A 420 -1.33 54.55 -34.08
CA LYS A 420 -0.45 53.51 -33.47
C LYS A 420 0.25 54.14 -32.24
N GLY A 421 0.78 53.32 -31.30
CA GLY A 421 1.71 53.72 -30.21
C GLY A 421 1.04 53.88 -28.82
N ALA A 422 1.19 53.00 -27.83
CA ALA A 422 2.39 52.45 -27.12
C ALA A 422 2.86 53.35 -25.95
N VAL A 423 3.00 52.88 -24.70
CA VAL A 423 2.61 51.63 -23.99
C VAL A 423 2.28 51.99 -22.52
N LYS A 424 1.30 51.31 -21.89
CA LYS A 424 1.03 51.38 -20.44
C LYS A 424 0.22 50.14 -20.00
N GLY A 425 0.56 49.48 -18.89
CA GLY A 425 -0.22 48.30 -18.43
C GLY A 425 0.24 47.70 -17.10
N LYS A 426 -0.70 47.55 -16.15
CA LYS A 426 -0.50 46.94 -14.83
C LYS A 426 -0.57 45.41 -14.86
N ALA A 427 0.25 44.81 -13.99
CA ALA A 427 0.06 43.58 -13.20
C ALA A 427 -1.18 42.67 -13.42
N ALA A 428 -0.90 41.36 -13.46
CA ALA A 428 -1.82 40.27 -13.09
C ALA A 428 -1.08 39.28 -12.16
N LYS A 429 -1.81 38.49 -11.35
CA LYS A 429 -1.20 37.53 -10.39
C LYS A 429 -0.56 36.34 -11.11
N ALA A 430 0.63 35.93 -10.65
CA ALA A 430 1.29 34.71 -11.10
C ALA A 430 0.66 33.45 -10.47
N ALA A 431 0.68 32.34 -11.22
CA ALA A 431 0.56 31.00 -10.64
C ALA A 431 1.90 30.59 -10.01
N THR A 432 1.87 29.68 -9.03
CA THR A 432 3.07 29.24 -8.31
C THR A 432 3.91 28.28 -9.14
N ASP A 433 5.00 28.77 -9.72
CA ASP A 433 6.04 27.95 -10.35
C ASP A 433 6.93 27.38 -9.23
N ALA A 434 6.69 26.11 -8.87
CA ALA A 434 7.16 25.53 -7.61
C ALA A 434 7.48 24.03 -7.71
N ASP A 435 8.38 23.65 -8.62
CA ASP A 435 9.04 22.33 -8.60
C ASP A 435 10.39 22.32 -9.38
N GLU A 436 11.10 23.46 -9.46
CA GLU A 436 12.50 23.49 -9.89
C GLU A 436 13.45 23.20 -8.72
N PHE A 437 14.35 22.22 -8.90
CA PHE A 437 15.28 21.76 -7.87
C PHE A 437 16.70 22.29 -8.16
N PRO A 438 17.16 23.41 -7.56
CA PRO A 438 18.52 23.90 -7.69
C PRO A 438 19.53 22.98 -6.99
N CYS A 439 20.77 22.93 -7.50
CA CYS A 439 21.88 22.32 -6.77
C CYS A 439 22.53 23.32 -5.80
N GLY A 440 22.77 22.91 -4.55
CA GLY A 440 23.42 23.78 -3.55
C GLY A 440 24.88 24.16 -3.87
N SER A 441 25.54 23.44 -4.79
CA SER A 441 26.97 23.63 -5.12
C SER A 441 27.22 24.11 -6.56
N CYS A 442 26.18 24.28 -7.39
CA CYS A 442 26.33 24.80 -8.76
C CYS A 442 25.04 25.48 -9.26
N SER A 443 25.16 26.40 -10.21
CA SER A 443 24.05 27.22 -10.72
C SER A 443 23.12 26.48 -11.71
N MET A 444 22.87 25.19 -11.49
CA MET A 444 21.95 24.38 -12.32
C MET A 444 20.65 24.08 -11.57
N THR A 445 19.51 24.36 -12.20
CA THR A 445 18.20 23.88 -11.76
C THR A 445 17.78 22.63 -12.54
N PHE A 446 17.02 21.76 -11.87
CA PHE A 446 16.58 20.48 -12.44
C PHE A 446 15.05 20.34 -12.30
N PRO A 447 14.30 20.03 -13.37
CA PRO A 447 12.83 19.88 -13.31
C PRO A 447 12.31 18.69 -12.50
N THR A 448 13.18 17.89 -11.88
CA THR A 448 12.79 16.84 -10.92
C THR A 448 13.93 16.55 -9.93
N LEU A 449 13.56 16.25 -8.67
CA LEU A 449 14.49 15.78 -7.63
C LEU A 449 15.38 14.61 -8.09
N LYS A 450 14.87 13.70 -8.92
CA LYS A 450 15.63 12.55 -9.44
C LYS A 450 16.75 12.94 -10.40
N MET A 451 16.61 14.06 -11.11
CA MET A 451 17.68 14.61 -11.96
C MET A 451 18.73 15.33 -11.13
N LEU A 452 18.32 16.12 -10.12
CA LEU A 452 19.24 16.70 -9.14
C LEU A 452 20.06 15.62 -8.43
N GLN A 453 19.42 14.60 -7.85
CA GLN A 453 20.11 13.48 -7.18
C GLN A 453 21.10 12.75 -8.09
N LYS A 454 20.79 12.61 -9.39
CA LYS A 454 21.69 11.99 -10.37
C LYS A 454 22.86 12.89 -10.75
N HIS A 455 22.67 14.21 -10.80
CA HIS A 455 23.73 15.20 -11.01
C HIS A 455 24.68 15.24 -9.81
N VAL A 456 24.15 15.45 -8.60
CA VAL A 456 24.91 15.49 -7.33
C VAL A 456 25.76 14.22 -7.16
N LYS A 457 25.17 13.04 -7.40
CA LYS A 457 25.90 11.75 -7.33
C LYS A 457 26.94 11.56 -8.45
N LYS A 458 26.82 12.25 -9.58
CA LYS A 458 27.80 12.20 -10.68
C LYS A 458 28.99 13.11 -10.42
N GLU A 459 28.75 14.37 -10.05
CA GLU A 459 29.82 15.37 -9.85
C GLU A 459 30.40 15.36 -8.43
N ARG A 460 29.90 14.49 -7.54
CA ARG A 460 30.31 14.36 -6.11
C ARG A 460 30.09 15.62 -5.28
N HIS A 461 29.02 16.36 -5.54
CA HIS A 461 28.61 17.43 -4.64
C HIS A 461 28.00 16.83 -3.36
N GLU A 462 28.11 17.52 -2.23
CA GLU A 462 27.38 17.15 -1.01
C GLU A 462 25.91 17.62 -1.12
N MET A 463 24.98 16.88 -0.52
CA MET A 463 23.59 17.34 -0.41
C MET A 463 23.45 18.20 0.86
N PRO A 464 22.80 19.37 0.78
CA PRO A 464 22.28 20.07 1.96
C PRO A 464 21.08 19.31 2.56
#